data_AF-A0A672ZNC7-F1
#
_entry.id   AF-A0A672ZNC7-F1
#
_cell.length_a   1.000
_cell.length_b   1.000
_cell.length_c   1.000
_cell.angle_alpha   90.00
_cell.angle_beta   90.00
_cell.angle_gamma   90.00
#
_symmetry.space_group_name_H-M   'P 1'
#
loop_
_entity.id
_entity.type
_entity.pdbx_description
1 polymer ?
#
loop_
_entity_poly.entity_id
_entity_poly.type
_entity_poly.pdbx_seq_one_letter_code
_entity_poly.pdbx_strand_id
1 'polypeptide(L)'
;MCIFAVRVFLGILLLCAWCQCLECPFGCECFAITRTVKCVSKDLYTVPQSIPGYARTVIITGNNIQRIGPESFTELENVTNIILSNNRISEMASHSFSALINLRFLDLSGNHLALIHPEALSIPGSPLQELNLSCALFNFTALTDLTTALRWVAFSILSNFFRI
;
A
#
# COMPACT_ATOMS: atom_id res chain seq x y z
N MET A 1 6.05 1.10 21.11
CA MET A 1 6.03 1.85 22.38
C MET A 1 6.98 3.02 22.26
N CYS A 2 6.49 4.19 21.84
CA CYS A 2 7.19 5.44 22.13
C CYS A 2 7.00 5.68 23.62
N ILE A 3 8.02 5.38 24.42
CA ILE A 3 8.02 5.70 25.84
C ILE A 3 8.07 7.23 25.92
N PHE A 4 7.03 7.80 26.53
CA PHE A 4 7.01 9.19 26.97
C PHE A 4 8.29 9.45 27.78
N ALA A 5 9.23 10.21 27.24
CA ALA A 5 10.28 10.81 28.04
C ALA A 5 9.62 11.92 28.87
N VAL A 6 9.20 11.53 30.08
CA VAL A 6 8.77 12.45 31.14
C VAL A 6 9.89 13.46 31.36
N ARG A 7 9.52 14.74 31.33
CA ARG A 7 10.39 15.88 31.64
C ARG A 7 11.10 15.65 32.98
N VAL A 8 12.42 15.54 32.96
CA VAL A 8 13.26 15.88 34.12
C VAL A 8 13.85 17.26 33.83
N PHE A 9 13.26 18.26 34.46
CA PHE A 9 13.75 19.63 34.47
C PHE A 9 14.96 19.67 35.41
N LEU A 10 16.18 19.71 34.86
CA LEU A 10 17.34 20.41 35.46
C LEU A 10 18.57 20.25 34.54
N GLY A 11 18.81 21.30 33.74
CA GLY A 11 20.11 21.64 33.19
C GLY A 11 20.74 20.65 32.21
N ILE A 12 20.43 20.80 30.92
CA ILE A 12 21.38 20.90 29.79
C ILE A 12 20.51 21.14 28.54
N LEU A 13 20.70 22.31 27.93
CA LEU A 13 20.10 22.71 26.66
C LEU A 13 20.60 21.80 25.53
N LEU A 14 19.67 21.37 24.66
CA LEU A 14 19.90 20.99 23.24
C LEU A 14 20.97 19.89 23.06
N LEU A 15 20.62 18.63 22.78
CA LEU A 15 20.24 18.19 21.44
C LEU A 15 19.79 16.71 21.54
N CYS A 16 18.51 16.46 21.80
CA CYS A 16 17.86 15.28 21.20
C CYS A 16 17.34 15.71 19.81
N ALA A 17 18.23 16.27 18.98
CA ALA A 17 17.95 16.59 17.59
C ALA A 17 18.32 15.43 16.66
N TRP A 18 18.56 14.24 17.22
CA TRP A 18 19.08 13.07 16.50
C TRP A 18 18.42 11.80 17.02
N CYS A 19 17.10 11.81 17.09
CA CYS A 19 16.34 10.63 16.74
C CYS A 19 15.39 11.10 15.65
N GLN A 20 15.67 10.73 14.40
CA GLN A 20 14.62 10.75 13.37
C GLN A 20 13.55 9.79 13.88
N CYS A 21 12.60 10.29 14.67
CA CYS A 21 11.33 9.61 14.85
C CYS A 21 10.74 9.56 13.45
N LEU A 22 10.84 8.40 12.82
CA LEU A 22 10.20 8.08 11.56
C LEU A 22 8.70 8.27 11.80
N GLU A 23 8.19 9.45 11.48
CA GLU A 23 6.86 9.90 11.85
C GLU A 23 5.84 8.93 11.25
N CYS A 24 5.13 8.23 12.14
CA CYS A 24 4.00 7.41 11.71
C CYS A 24 2.94 8.34 11.12
N PRO A 25 2.29 7.99 10.00
CA PRO A 25 1.28 8.84 9.41
C PRO A 25 0.17 9.19 10.40
N PHE A 26 -0.35 10.41 10.30
CA PHE A 26 -1.41 10.87 11.19
C PHE A 26 -2.62 9.92 11.16
N GLY A 27 -3.08 9.52 12.34
CA GLY A 27 -4.19 8.58 12.49
C GLY A 27 -3.83 7.10 12.33
N CYS A 28 -2.60 6.76 11.90
CA CYS A 28 -2.15 5.39 11.75
C CYS A 28 -1.39 4.87 12.99
N GLU A 29 -1.32 3.56 13.12
CA GLU A 29 -0.55 2.83 14.12
C GLU A 29 0.61 2.11 13.44
N CYS A 30 1.84 2.39 13.88
CA CYS A 30 3.05 1.82 13.29
C CYS A 30 3.76 0.88 14.28
N PHE A 31 4.08 -0.32 13.83
CA PHE A 31 4.70 -1.39 14.60
C PHE A 31 6.05 -1.77 13.96
N ALA A 32 7.15 -1.21 14.46
CA ALA A 32 8.49 -1.44 13.91
C ALA A 32 8.96 -2.90 14.01
N ILE A 33 8.57 -3.61 15.08
CA ILE A 33 8.96 -5.01 15.33
C ILE A 33 8.35 -5.93 14.26
N THR A 34 7.04 -5.78 14.01
CA THR A 34 6.33 -6.58 12.99
C THR A 34 6.39 -5.97 11.59
N ARG A 35 6.98 -4.77 11.47
CA ARG A 35 7.07 -3.99 10.23
C ARG A 35 5.69 -3.75 9.61
N THR A 36 4.74 -3.37 10.46
CA THR A 36 3.32 -3.18 10.09
C THR A 36 2.91 -1.74 10.28
N VAL A 37 2.19 -1.18 9.31
CA VAL A 37 1.53 0.13 9.41
C VAL A 37 0.04 -0.10 9.24
N LYS A 38 -0.77 0.40 10.17
CA LYS A 38 -2.21 0.14 10.24
C LYS A 38 -3.01 1.45 10.31
N CYS A 39 -3.87 1.67 9.34
CA CYS A 39 -4.70 2.85 9.15
C CYS A 39 -6.16 2.40 8.91
N VAL A 40 -6.88 2.03 9.98
CA VAL A 40 -8.24 1.48 9.87
C VAL A 40 -9.28 2.50 10.29
N SER A 41 -10.25 2.78 9.40
CA SER A 41 -11.37 3.71 9.65
C SER A 41 -10.90 5.07 10.18
N LYS A 42 -9.99 5.71 9.43
CA LYS A 42 -9.38 7.00 9.73
C LYS A 42 -9.84 8.11 8.80
N ASP A 43 -10.93 7.87 8.06
CA ASP A 43 -11.51 8.81 7.08
C ASP A 43 -10.50 9.30 6.03
N LEU A 44 -9.54 8.46 5.67
CA LEU A 44 -8.52 8.82 4.68
C LEU A 44 -9.11 8.89 3.27
N TYR A 45 -8.75 9.91 2.51
CA TYR A 45 -9.14 10.07 1.10
C TYR A 45 -8.01 9.71 0.13
N THR A 46 -6.79 9.59 0.64
CA THR A 46 -5.58 9.23 -0.11
C THR A 46 -4.71 8.27 0.72
N VAL A 47 -3.79 7.58 0.05
CA VAL A 47 -2.76 6.80 0.75
C VAL A 47 -1.79 7.77 1.44
N PRO A 48 -1.53 7.64 2.76
CA PRO A 48 -0.61 8.53 3.46
C PRO A 48 0.81 8.43 2.92
N GLN A 49 1.45 9.57 2.62
CA GLN A 49 2.79 9.60 2.02
C GLN A 49 3.93 9.34 3.02
N SER A 50 3.68 9.53 4.32
CA SER A 50 4.70 9.37 5.38
C SER A 50 4.78 7.94 5.93
N ILE A 51 4.61 6.92 5.08
CA ILE A 51 4.70 5.52 5.52
C ILE A 51 6.17 5.16 5.80
N PRO A 52 6.51 4.66 7.00
CA PRO A 52 7.87 4.25 7.33
C PRO A 52 8.49 3.26 6.35
N GLY A 53 9.70 3.53 5.84
CA GLY A 53 10.41 2.66 4.89
C GLY A 53 10.79 1.26 5.41
N TYR A 54 10.69 1.02 6.73
CA TYR A 54 10.83 -0.33 7.30
C TYR A 54 9.59 -1.21 7.07
N ALA A 55 8.47 -0.63 6.67
CA ALA A 55 7.20 -1.32 6.57
C ALA A 55 7.27 -2.44 5.53
N ARG A 56 6.77 -3.62 5.92
CA ARG A 56 6.56 -4.77 5.03
C ARG A 56 5.08 -5.00 4.76
N THR A 57 4.23 -4.64 5.72
CA THR A 57 2.78 -4.80 5.63
C THR A 57 2.10 -3.47 5.89
N VAL A 58 1.31 -3.01 4.93
CA VAL A 58 0.55 -1.77 5.02
C VAL A 58 -0.94 -2.11 4.94
N ILE A 59 -1.68 -1.75 5.98
CA ILE A 59 -3.11 -2.03 6.14
C ILE A 59 -3.85 -0.70 6.17
N ILE A 60 -4.61 -0.41 5.12
CA ILE A 60 -5.41 0.81 4.98
C ILE A 60 -6.83 0.38 4.63
N THR A 61 -7.60 0.00 5.66
CA THR A 61 -8.92 -0.64 5.49
C THR A 61 -10.03 0.28 6.00
N GLY A 62 -11.18 0.29 5.31
CA GLY A 62 -12.36 1.02 5.80
C GLY A 62 -12.23 2.54 5.71
N ASN A 63 -11.54 3.06 4.70
CA ASN A 63 -11.43 4.52 4.45
C ASN A 63 -12.17 4.93 3.18
N ASN A 64 -11.95 6.17 2.73
CA ASN A 64 -12.65 6.80 1.61
C ASN A 64 -11.72 7.05 0.41
N ILE A 65 -10.67 6.23 0.25
CA ILE A 65 -9.72 6.33 -0.87
C ILE A 65 -10.44 5.96 -2.16
N GLN A 66 -10.36 6.82 -3.17
CA GLN A 66 -11.07 6.66 -4.44
C GLN A 66 -10.16 6.36 -5.63
N ARG A 67 -8.94 6.87 -5.61
CA ARG A 67 -7.99 6.76 -6.72
C ARG A 67 -6.64 6.31 -6.20
N ILE A 68 -5.99 5.46 -6.97
CA ILE A 68 -4.59 5.11 -6.77
C ILE A 68 -3.82 5.38 -8.06
N GLY A 69 -2.57 5.82 -7.90
CA GLY A 69 -1.67 6.20 -8.98
C GLY A 69 -0.21 5.96 -8.59
N PRO A 70 0.73 6.21 -9.52
CA PRO A 70 2.17 5.99 -9.30
C PRO A 70 2.72 6.63 -8.02
N GLU A 71 2.16 7.77 -7.64
CA GLU A 71 2.53 8.55 -6.46
C GLU A 71 1.95 8.00 -5.14
N SER A 72 1.00 7.05 -5.20
CA SER A 72 0.32 6.54 -4.01
C SER A 72 1.23 5.71 -3.09
N PHE A 73 2.26 5.08 -3.64
CA PHE A 73 3.15 4.15 -2.92
C PHE A 73 4.63 4.42 -3.16
N THR A 74 4.97 5.69 -3.38
CA THR A 74 6.36 6.13 -3.54
C THR A 74 7.22 5.68 -2.37
N GLU A 75 8.45 5.26 -2.66
CA GLU A 75 9.46 4.85 -1.66
C GLU A 75 9.09 3.61 -0.81
N LEU A 76 8.05 2.85 -1.19
CA LEU A 76 7.61 1.64 -0.49
C LEU A 76 8.19 0.35 -1.06
N GLU A 77 9.44 0.39 -1.52
CA GLU A 77 10.10 -0.76 -2.18
C GLU A 77 10.14 -2.02 -1.31
N ASN A 78 10.20 -1.88 0.01
CA ASN A 78 10.26 -2.99 0.97
C ASN A 78 8.91 -3.65 1.28
N VAL A 79 7.80 -3.05 0.83
CA VAL A 79 6.45 -3.53 1.15
C VAL A 79 6.16 -4.80 0.36
N THR A 80 5.75 -5.84 1.08
CA THR A 80 5.37 -7.15 0.51
C THR A 80 3.87 -7.38 0.52
N ASN A 81 3.14 -6.73 1.44
CA ASN A 81 1.70 -6.91 1.58
C ASN A 81 1.00 -5.56 1.67
N ILE A 82 0.00 -5.34 0.81
CA ILE A 82 -0.88 -4.18 0.86
C ILE A 82 -2.32 -4.65 1.00
N ILE A 83 -3.01 -4.13 2.01
CA ILE A 83 -4.42 -4.36 2.27
C ILE A 83 -5.16 -3.03 2.14
N LEU A 84 -5.93 -2.87 1.07
CA LEU A 84 -6.75 -1.70 0.74
C LEU A 84 -8.25 -2.07 0.76
N SER A 85 -8.61 -3.11 1.49
CA SER A 85 -9.98 -3.61 1.52
C SER A 85 -10.97 -2.59 2.09
N ASN A 86 -12.22 -2.65 1.60
CA ASN A 86 -13.32 -1.81 2.05
C ASN A 86 -12.98 -0.30 1.96
N ASN A 87 -12.33 0.12 0.87
CA ASN A 87 -12.24 1.53 0.51
C ASN A 87 -13.28 1.86 -0.56
N ARG A 88 -13.14 3.02 -1.23
CA ARG A 88 -14.02 3.45 -2.32
C ARG A 88 -13.27 3.52 -3.64
N ILE A 89 -12.23 2.70 -3.82
CA ILE A 89 -11.33 2.80 -4.97
C ILE A 89 -12.14 2.47 -6.22
N SER A 90 -12.26 3.44 -7.10
CA SER A 90 -12.98 3.34 -8.37
C SER A 90 -12.06 3.45 -9.58
N GLU A 91 -10.88 4.05 -9.40
CA GLU A 91 -9.91 4.27 -10.47
C GLU A 91 -8.50 3.83 -10.08
N MET A 92 -7.85 3.07 -10.96
CA MET A 92 -6.44 2.73 -10.89
C MET A 92 -5.71 3.24 -12.13
N ALA A 93 -4.82 4.21 -11.96
CA ALA A 93 -4.02 4.80 -13.03
C ALA A 93 -2.89 3.85 -13.50
N SER A 94 -2.22 4.19 -14.61
CA SER A 94 -1.04 3.44 -15.06
C SER A 94 0.02 3.37 -13.97
N HIS A 95 0.73 2.24 -13.89
CA HIS A 95 1.87 2.06 -12.98
C HIS A 95 1.57 2.33 -11.49
N SER A 96 0.31 2.18 -11.07
CA SER A 96 -0.16 2.47 -9.71
C SER A 96 0.64 1.74 -8.63
N PHE A 97 1.20 0.58 -8.94
CA PHE A 97 1.97 -0.24 -8.00
C PHE A 97 3.45 -0.39 -8.39
N SER A 98 3.96 0.43 -9.31
CA SER A 98 5.30 0.23 -9.90
C SER A 98 6.47 0.39 -8.92
N ALA A 99 6.32 1.21 -7.88
CA ALA A 99 7.30 1.36 -6.81
C ALA A 99 7.40 0.13 -5.87
N LEU A 100 6.39 -0.75 -5.89
CA LEU A 100 6.27 -1.87 -4.96
C LEU A 100 6.93 -3.14 -5.53
N ILE A 101 8.22 -3.04 -5.83
CA ILE A 101 8.99 -4.09 -6.52
C ILE A 101 9.08 -5.42 -5.74
N ASN A 102 8.70 -5.45 -4.46
CA ASN A 102 8.65 -6.65 -3.60
C ASN A 102 7.22 -7.09 -3.24
N LEU A 103 6.18 -6.53 -3.86
CA LEU A 103 4.78 -6.82 -3.56
C LEU A 103 4.39 -8.26 -3.89
N ARG A 104 3.94 -9.02 -2.89
CA ARG A 104 3.50 -10.42 -3.02
C ARG A 104 2.00 -10.58 -2.87
N PHE A 105 1.39 -9.79 -2.00
CA PHE A 105 -0.05 -9.85 -1.71
C PHE A 105 -0.67 -8.46 -1.84
N LEU A 106 -1.73 -8.38 -2.64
CA LEU A 106 -2.54 -7.17 -2.81
C LEU A 106 -4.01 -7.49 -2.60
N ASP A 107 -4.61 -6.87 -1.58
CA ASP A 107 -6.05 -6.98 -1.31
C ASP A 107 -6.77 -5.67 -1.66
N LEU A 108 -7.63 -5.74 -2.67
CA LEU A 108 -8.52 -4.67 -3.14
C LEU A 108 -9.99 -5.03 -2.93
N SER A 109 -10.29 -6.04 -2.10
CA SER A 109 -11.67 -6.51 -1.88
C SER A 109 -12.58 -5.43 -1.31
N GLY A 110 -13.87 -5.49 -1.65
CA GLY A 110 -14.87 -4.52 -1.16
C GLY A 110 -14.64 -3.08 -1.65
N ASN A 111 -13.98 -2.90 -2.80
CA ASN A 111 -13.86 -1.62 -3.50
C ASN A 111 -14.91 -1.49 -4.63
N HIS A 112 -14.84 -0.42 -5.42
CA HIS A 112 -15.82 -0.08 -6.45
C HIS A 112 -15.13 0.18 -7.81
N LEU A 113 -14.19 -0.69 -8.18
CA LEU A 113 -13.36 -0.54 -9.37
C LEU A 113 -14.24 -0.42 -10.62
N ALA A 114 -14.11 0.72 -11.30
CA ALA A 114 -14.88 1.08 -12.48
C ALA A 114 -13.97 1.39 -13.69
N LEU A 115 -12.79 1.97 -13.43
CA LEU A 115 -11.81 2.38 -14.43
C LEU A 115 -10.44 1.81 -14.06
N ILE A 116 -9.91 0.89 -14.86
CA ILE A 116 -8.62 0.25 -14.59
C ILE A 116 -7.71 0.47 -15.79
N HIS A 117 -6.61 1.21 -15.60
CA HIS A 117 -5.67 1.38 -16.69
C HIS A 117 -5.04 0.01 -17.08
N PRO A 118 -4.81 -0.29 -18.37
CA PRO A 118 -4.15 -1.52 -18.84
C PRO A 118 -2.79 -1.83 -18.21
N GLU A 119 -2.13 -0.82 -17.66
CA GLU A 119 -0.81 -0.91 -17.02
C GLU A 119 -0.87 -0.64 -15.51
N ALA A 120 -2.07 -0.59 -14.91
CA ALA A 120 -2.23 -0.31 -13.49
C ALA A 120 -1.50 -1.34 -12.61
N LEU A 121 -1.53 -2.61 -13.01
CA LEU A 121 -0.86 -3.74 -12.35
C LEU A 121 0.54 -4.06 -12.93
N SER A 122 1.11 -3.16 -13.74
CA SER A 122 2.45 -3.34 -14.29
C SER A 122 3.51 -3.05 -13.23
N ILE A 123 3.95 -4.10 -12.53
CA ILE A 123 5.04 -4.04 -11.53
C ILE A 123 6.33 -4.61 -12.16
N PRO A 124 7.47 -3.90 -12.12
CA PRO A 124 8.73 -4.40 -12.63
C PRO A 124 9.12 -5.73 -11.98
N GLY A 125 9.31 -6.79 -12.78
CA GLY A 125 9.66 -8.12 -12.27
C GLY A 125 8.61 -8.77 -11.37
N SER A 126 7.37 -8.25 -11.41
CA SER A 126 6.22 -8.56 -10.55
C SER A 126 6.36 -9.83 -9.69
N PRO A 127 6.66 -9.70 -8.38
CA PRO A 127 6.66 -10.84 -7.47
C PRO A 127 5.26 -11.16 -6.93
N LEU A 128 4.20 -10.57 -7.51
CA LEU A 128 2.84 -10.70 -7.04
C LEU A 128 2.39 -12.16 -7.14
N GLN A 129 1.99 -12.71 -6.00
CA GLN A 129 1.56 -14.11 -5.85
C GLN A 129 0.06 -14.20 -5.71
N GLU A 130 -0.55 -13.21 -5.05
CA GLU A 130 -1.96 -13.21 -4.75
C GLU A 130 -2.56 -11.81 -4.91
N LEU A 131 -3.70 -11.78 -5.60
CA LEU A 131 -4.50 -10.59 -5.84
C LEU A 131 -5.95 -10.89 -5.47
N ASN A 132 -6.42 -10.25 -4.40
CA ASN A 132 -7.80 -10.39 -3.95
C ASN A 132 -8.66 -9.25 -4.49
N LEU A 133 -9.65 -9.60 -5.31
CA LEU A 133 -10.63 -8.69 -5.93
C LEU A 133 -12.07 -9.05 -5.56
N SER A 134 -12.26 -9.81 -4.47
CA SER A 134 -13.59 -10.21 -4.00
C SER A 134 -14.47 -8.97 -3.79
N CYS A 135 -15.65 -8.96 -4.42
CA CYS A 135 -16.59 -7.84 -4.33
C CYS A 135 -15.99 -6.47 -4.69
N ALA A 136 -15.02 -6.42 -5.62
CA ALA A 136 -14.32 -5.17 -5.97
C ALA A 136 -14.79 -4.53 -7.30
N LEU A 137 -15.42 -5.28 -8.21
CA LEU A 137 -15.77 -4.80 -9.55
C LEU A 137 -17.18 -4.20 -9.59
N PHE A 138 -17.31 -2.96 -10.05
CA PHE A 138 -18.57 -2.22 -10.06
C PHE A 138 -19.44 -2.50 -11.30
N ASN A 139 -18.83 -2.76 -12.46
CA ASN A 139 -19.53 -2.91 -13.74
C ASN A 139 -18.79 -3.85 -14.71
N PHE A 140 -19.40 -4.09 -15.88
CA PHE A 140 -18.82 -4.95 -16.93
C PHE A 140 -17.54 -4.35 -17.57
N THR A 141 -17.44 -3.02 -17.70
CA THR A 141 -16.24 -2.37 -18.28
C THR A 141 -15.02 -2.57 -17.38
N ALA A 142 -15.19 -2.55 -16.06
CA ALA A 142 -14.13 -2.87 -15.12
C ALA A 142 -13.61 -4.31 -15.30
N LEU A 143 -14.46 -5.26 -15.70
CA LEU A 143 -14.05 -6.63 -15.99
C LEU A 143 -13.14 -6.68 -17.22
N THR A 144 -13.51 -6.00 -18.31
CA THR A 144 -12.68 -5.97 -19.53
C THR A 144 -11.34 -5.27 -19.29
N ASP A 145 -11.35 -4.16 -18.56
CA ASP A 145 -10.13 -3.43 -18.20
C ASP A 145 -9.22 -4.29 -17.31
N LEU A 146 -9.81 -4.97 -16.32
CA LEU A 146 -9.10 -5.88 -15.45
C LEU A 146 -8.45 -7.03 -16.23
N THR A 147 -9.14 -7.64 -17.20
CA THR A 147 -8.56 -8.73 -18.01
C THR A 147 -7.30 -8.28 -18.75
N THR A 148 -7.26 -7.02 -19.19
CA THR A 148 -6.08 -6.45 -19.85
C THR A 148 -4.96 -6.21 -18.85
N ALA A 149 -5.27 -5.63 -17.68
CA ALA A 149 -4.29 -5.36 -16.64
C ALA A 149 -3.68 -6.63 -16.03
N LEU A 150 -4.48 -7.70 -15.89
CA LEU A 150 -4.04 -8.99 -15.34
C LEU A 150 -2.97 -9.68 -16.19
N ARG A 151 -2.80 -9.31 -17.46
CA ARG A 151 -1.71 -9.81 -18.32
C ARG A 151 -0.34 -9.65 -17.64
N TRP A 152 -0.11 -8.52 -16.98
CA TRP A 152 1.16 -8.23 -16.29
C TRP A 152 1.40 -9.11 -15.06
N VAL A 153 0.32 -9.56 -14.41
CA VAL A 153 0.36 -10.45 -13.25
C VAL A 153 0.45 -11.92 -13.70
N ALA A 154 -0.31 -12.32 -14.71
CA ALA A 154 -0.30 -13.69 -15.23
C ALA A 154 1.07 -14.05 -15.83
N PHE A 155 1.71 -13.14 -16.56
CA PHE A 155 3.08 -13.35 -17.06
C PHE A 155 4.08 -13.56 -15.92
N SER A 156 3.90 -12.88 -14.79
CA SER A 156 4.80 -13.05 -13.66
C SER A 156 4.51 -14.30 -12.82
N ILE A 157 3.25 -14.69 -12.69
CA ILE A 157 2.89 -15.96 -12.05
C ILE A 157 3.47 -17.13 -12.86
N LEU A 158 3.37 -17.09 -14.20
CA LEU A 158 3.96 -18.10 -15.08
C LEU A 158 5.50 -18.07 -15.09
N SER A 159 6.14 -16.90 -15.06
CA SER A 159 7.61 -16.82 -15.07
C SER A 159 8.25 -17.34 -13.78
N ASN A 160 7.55 -17.29 -12.65
CA ASN A 160 7.99 -17.92 -11.40
C ASN A 160 7.96 -19.47 -11.46
N PHE A 161 7.18 -20.08 -12.36
CA PHE A 161 7.18 -21.53 -12.56
C PHE A 161 8.35 -22.04 -13.41
N PHE A 162 8.96 -21.20 -14.24
CA PHE A 162 10.12 -21.57 -15.09
C PHE A 162 11.48 -21.24 -14.47
N ARG A 163 11.52 -20.83 -13.19
CA ARG A 163 12.75 -20.66 -12.40
C ARG A 163 12.98 -21.84 -11.44
N ILE A 164 13.06 -23.05 -11.99
CA ILE A 164 13.61 -24.27 -11.34
C ILE A 164 14.54 -24.95 -12.33
#